data_AF-A0AA97BZC2-F1
#
_entry.id   AF-A0AA97BZC2-F1
#
_cell.length_a   1.000
_cell.length_b   1.000
_cell.length_c   1.000
_cell.angle_alpha   90.00
_cell.angle_beta   90.00
_cell.angle_gamma   90.00
#
_symmetry.space_group_name_H-M   'P 1'
#
loop_
_entity.id
_entity.type
_entity.pdbx_description
1 polymer ?
#
loop_
_entity_poly.entity_id
_entity_poly.type
_entity_poly.pdbx_seq_one_letter_code
_entity_poly.pdbx_strand_id
1 'polypeptide(L)'
;MVGRWEQGKSRPQFEYIIRLAQVLEVTIDHLVYGEQGPNKPAFDIKNKRLKELCRQVDELRPDEQDIICRFMDMAVKQNQLKQLIN
;
A
#
# COMPACT_ATOMS: atom_id res chain seq x y z
N MET A 1 25.06 -14.55 17.90
CA MET A 1 24.69 -13.20 17.43
C MET A 1 23.19 -13.11 17.15
N VAL A 2 22.63 -14.05 16.38
CA VAL A 2 21.20 -14.20 16.10
C VAL A 2 20.32 -14.19 17.36
N GLY A 3 20.70 -14.92 18.42
CA GLY A 3 19.92 -14.94 19.67
C GLY A 3 19.76 -13.58 20.37
N ARG A 4 20.59 -12.56 20.07
CA ARG A 4 20.35 -11.19 20.56
C ARG A 4 19.33 -10.43 19.70
N TRP A 5 19.21 -10.78 18.42
CA TRP A 5 18.18 -10.26 17.51
C TRP A 5 16.80 -10.78 17.92
N GLU A 6 16.71 -12.09 18.19
CA GLU A 6 15.46 -12.73 18.64
C GLU A 6 14.97 -12.21 19.99
N GLN A 7 15.90 -11.81 20.86
CA GLN A 7 15.60 -11.18 22.16
C GLN A 7 15.38 -9.66 22.08
N GLY A 8 15.44 -9.07 20.88
CA GLY A 8 15.29 -7.62 20.68
C GLY A 8 16.42 -6.75 21.26
N LYS A 9 17.52 -7.36 21.73
CA LYS A 9 18.64 -6.66 22.40
C LYS A 9 19.58 -5.94 21.42
N SER A 10 19.50 -6.29 20.14
CA SER A 10 20.26 -5.63 19.07
C SER A 10 19.53 -5.82 17.75
N ARG A 11 19.69 -4.89 16.80
CA ARG A 11 19.14 -5.04 15.45
C ARG A 11 20.21 -5.51 14.47
N PRO A 12 19.91 -6.45 13.56
CA PRO A 12 20.84 -6.82 12.49
C PRO A 12 21.09 -5.63 11.56
N GLN A 13 22.29 -5.54 10.99
CA GLN A 13 22.52 -4.66 9.86
C GLN A 13 21.75 -5.18 8.64
N PHE A 14 21.41 -4.27 7.72
CA PHE A 14 20.59 -4.60 6.55
C PHE A 14 21.16 -5.75 5.71
N GLU A 15 22.49 -5.83 5.57
CA GLU A 15 23.16 -6.92 4.85
C GLU A 15 22.84 -8.30 5.45
N TYR A 16 22.74 -8.42 6.77
CA TYR A 16 22.35 -9.67 7.42
C TYR A 16 20.89 -10.04 7.16
N ILE A 17 20.01 -9.05 7.03
CA ILE A 17 18.59 -9.29 6.68
C ILE A 17 18.50 -9.87 5.27
N ILE A 18 19.27 -9.33 4.31
CA ILE A 18 19.34 -9.86 2.93
C ILE A 18 19.85 -11.31 2.94
N ARG A 19 20.96 -11.57 3.64
CA ARG A 19 21.54 -12.92 3.72
C ARG A 19 20.59 -13.91 4.38
N LEU A 20 19.88 -13.51 5.44
CA LEU A 20 18.86 -14.34 6.09
C LEU A 20 17.70 -14.63 5.14
N ALA A 21 17.23 -13.64 4.39
CA ALA A 21 16.15 -13.83 3.42
C ALA A 21 16.53 -14.87 2.34
N GLN A 22 17.77 -14.82 1.86
CA GLN A 22 18.31 -15.77 0.90
C GLN A 22 18.43 -17.19 1.48
N VAL A 23 18.97 -17.33 2.69
CA VAL A 23 19.18 -18.65 3.33
C VAL A 23 17.86 -19.30 3.75
N LEU A 24 16.90 -18.51 4.20
CA LEU A 24 15.59 -18.98 4.64
C LEU A 24 14.57 -19.07 3.50
N GLU A 25 14.95 -18.70 2.28
CA GLU A 25 14.09 -18.68 1.08
C GLU A 25 12.78 -17.90 1.27
N VAL A 26 12.84 -16.79 2.01
CA VAL A 26 11.71 -15.89 2.25
C VAL A 26 12.01 -14.48 1.75
N THR A 27 10.98 -13.64 1.66
CA THR A 27 11.18 -12.22 1.32
C THR A 27 11.74 -11.43 2.50
N ILE A 28 12.46 -10.34 2.21
CA ILE A 28 12.91 -9.38 3.24
C ILE A 28 11.71 -8.87 4.04
N ASP A 29 10.60 -8.59 3.35
CA ASP A 29 9.36 -8.15 3.98
C ASP A 29 8.83 -9.16 5.00
N HIS A 30 8.92 -10.46 4.72
CA HIS A 30 8.51 -11.50 5.65
C HIS A 30 9.39 -11.51 6.92
N LEU A 31 10.69 -11.26 6.80
CA LEU A 31 11.58 -11.16 7.96
C LEU A 31 11.35 -9.91 8.82
N VAL A 32 10.94 -8.81 8.19
CA VAL A 32 10.77 -7.51 8.87
C VAL A 32 9.37 -7.36 9.47
N TYR A 33 8.34 -7.80 8.75
CA TYR A 33 6.94 -7.60 9.12
C TYR A 33 6.22 -8.88 9.57
N GLY A 34 6.86 -10.05 9.44
CA GLY A 34 6.26 -11.34 9.78
C GLY A 34 5.16 -11.78 8.81
N GLU A 35 4.33 -12.72 9.23
CA GLU A 35 3.20 -13.25 8.44
C GLU A 35 2.14 -12.20 8.09
N GLN A 36 2.10 -11.09 8.83
CA GLN A 36 1.17 -10.00 8.54
C GLN A 36 1.58 -9.21 7.28
N GLY A 37 2.82 -9.39 6.81
CA GLY A 37 3.39 -8.68 5.68
C GLY A 37 3.52 -7.18 5.96
N PRO A 38 4.12 -6.42 5.03
CA PRO A 38 4.02 -4.97 5.10
C PRO A 38 2.52 -4.69 5.04
N ASN A 39 2.01 -3.97 6.03
CA ASN A 39 0.60 -3.62 6.17
C ASN A 39 0.10 -3.24 4.77
N LYS A 40 -0.62 -4.14 4.09
CA LYS A 40 -1.05 -3.89 2.70
C LYS A 40 -1.73 -2.54 2.78
N PRO A 41 -1.38 -1.55 1.94
CA PRO A 41 -2.12 -0.30 1.96
C PRO A 41 -3.59 -0.70 1.83
N ALA A 42 -4.41 -0.32 2.81
CA ALA A 42 -5.81 -0.74 2.92
C ALA A 42 -6.64 -0.33 1.68
N PHE A 43 -6.02 0.38 0.76
CA PHE A 43 -6.54 0.93 -0.46
C PHE A 43 -5.64 0.52 -1.64
N ASP A 44 -6.01 -0.56 -2.35
CA ASP A 44 -5.39 -0.91 -3.63
C ASP A 44 -6.39 -0.70 -4.77
N ILE A 45 -6.12 0.31 -5.59
CA ILE A 45 -6.88 0.56 -6.81
C ILE A 45 -6.44 -0.48 -7.86
N LYS A 46 -7.28 -1.51 -8.06
CA LYS A 46 -7.02 -2.58 -9.05
C LYS A 46 -6.91 -2.05 -10.49
N ASN A 47 -7.65 -0.99 -10.81
CA ASN A 47 -7.60 -0.39 -12.14
C ASN A 47 -6.33 0.46 -12.29
N LYS A 48 -5.36 -0.05 -13.06
CA LYS A 48 -4.07 0.62 -13.29
C LYS A 48 -4.19 2.06 -13.79
N ARG A 49 -5.16 2.34 -14.68
CA ARG A 49 -5.39 3.68 -15.22
C ARG A 49 -5.91 4.62 -14.13
N LEU A 50 -6.86 4.18 -13.32
CA LEU A 50 -7.37 4.98 -12.20
C LEU A 50 -6.27 5.25 -11.17
N LYS A 51 -5.42 4.27 -10.89
CA LYS A 51 -4.26 4.43 -9.99
C LYS A 51 -3.31 5.52 -10.47
N GLU A 52 -2.95 5.51 -11.75
CA GLU A 52 -2.07 6.54 -12.33
C GLU A 52 -2.74 7.92 -12.39
N LEU A 53 -4.05 7.98 -12.68
CA LEU A 53 -4.80 9.22 -12.62
C LEU A 53 -4.80 9.82 -11.20
N CYS A 54 -5.06 9.01 -10.17
CA CYS A 54 -4.97 9.47 -8.79
C CYS A 54 -3.57 10.01 -8.46
N ARG A 55 -2.50 9.36 -8.95
CA ARG A 55 -1.12 9.84 -8.79
C ARG A 55 -0.90 11.22 -9.41
N GLN A 56 -1.40 11.43 -10.63
CA GLN A 56 -1.28 12.72 -11.32
C GLN A 56 -2.10 13.82 -10.64
N VAL A 57 -3.29 13.48 -10.13
CA VAL A 57 -4.17 14.42 -9.42
C VAL A 57 -3.52 14.90 -8.12
N ASP A 58 -2.81 14.02 -7.41
CA ASP A 58 -2.09 14.36 -6.17
C ASP A 58 -1.01 15.43 -6.39
N GLU A 59 -0.49 15.55 -7.61
CA GLU A 59 0.51 16.57 -8.00
C GLU A 59 -0.13 17.94 -8.40
N LEU A 60 -1.46 18.02 -8.52
CA LEU A 60 -2.19 19.25 -8.89
C LEU A 60 -2.43 20.18 -7.69
N ARG A 61 -2.91 21.40 -7.97
CA ARG A 61 -3.28 22.35 -6.92
C ARG A 61 -4.56 21.89 -6.18
N PRO A 62 -4.75 22.26 -4.90
CA PRO A 62 -5.91 21.82 -4.12
C PRO A 62 -7.26 22.15 -4.77
N ASP A 63 -7.39 23.31 -5.42
CA ASP A 63 -8.58 23.73 -6.14
C ASP A 63 -8.90 22.84 -7.34
N GLU A 64 -7.88 22.34 -8.04
CA GLU A 64 -8.03 21.41 -9.15
C GLU A 64 -8.35 20.00 -8.66
N GLN A 65 -7.76 19.57 -7.55
CA GLN A 65 -8.08 18.32 -6.88
C GLN A 65 -9.55 18.27 -6.45
N ASP A 66 -10.06 19.34 -5.83
CA ASP A 66 -11.46 19.44 -5.38
C ASP A 66 -12.46 19.25 -6.53
N ILE A 67 -12.16 19.81 -7.70
CA ILE A 67 -13.01 19.66 -8.88
C ILE A 67 -13.08 18.18 -9.29
N ILE A 68 -11.94 17.48 -9.29
CA ILE A 68 -11.85 16.08 -9.69
C ILE A 68 -12.56 15.18 -8.67
N CYS A 69 -12.42 15.45 -7.38
CA CYS A 69 -13.15 14.74 -6.33
C CYS A 69 -14.67 14.87 -6.53
N ARG A 70 -15.19 16.06 -6.87
CA ARG A 70 -16.62 16.26 -7.16
C ARG A 70 -17.10 15.43 -8.36
N PHE A 71 -16.29 15.33 -9.42
CA PHE A 71 -16.63 14.49 -10.57
C PHE A 71 -16.68 13.01 -10.20
N MET A 72 -15.71 12.53 -9.41
CA MET A 72 -15.71 11.16 -8.91
C MET A 72 -16.92 10.87 -8.02
N ASP A 73 -17.26 11.78 -7.11
CA ASP A 73 -18.44 11.67 -6.24
C ASP A 73 -19.73 11.59 -7.06
N MET A 74 -19.86 12.40 -8.11
CA MET A 74 -21.01 12.38 -9.00
C MET A 74 -21.16 11.03 -9.70
N ALA A 75 -20.06 10.49 -10.24
CA ALA A 75 -20.07 9.19 -10.91
C ALA A 75 -20.46 8.04 -9.96
N VAL A 76 -19.96 8.08 -8.72
CA VAL A 76 -20.28 7.08 -7.68
C VAL A 76 -21.75 7.18 -7.27
N LYS A 77 -22.26 8.39 -7.00
CA LYS A 77 -23.67 8.62 -6.66
C LYS A 77 -24.62 8.16 -7.76
N GLN A 78 -24.28 8.43 -9.02
CA GLN A 78 -25.09 7.96 -10.16
C GLN A 78 -25.17 6.43 -10.22
N ASN A 79 -24.06 5.73 -9.94
CA ASN A 79 -24.05 4.27 -9.89
C ASN A 79 -24.93 3.75 -8.74
N GLN A 80 -24.79 4.32 -7.54
CA GLN A 80 -25.60 3.95 -6.38
C GLN A 80 -27.11 4.13 -6.64
N LEU A 81 -27.51 5.26 -7.22
CA LEU A 81 -28.91 5.51 -7.59
C LEU A 81 -29.44 4.49 -8.59
N LYS A 82 -28.65 4.10 -9.60
CA LYS A 82 -29.03 3.04 -10.55
C LYS A 82 -29.25 1.70 -9.87
N GLN A 83 -28.46 1.37 -8.84
CA GLN A 83 -28.63 0.12 -8.11
C GLN A 83 -29.83 0.10 -7.17
N LEU A 84 -30.35 1.26 -6.76
CA LEU A 84 -31.55 1.35 -5.91
C LEU A 84 -32.87 1.25 -6.71
N ILE A 85 -32.82 1.56 -8.00
CA ILE A 85 -33.99 1.53 -8.89
C ILE A 85 -34.16 0.13 -9.55
N ASN A 86 -33.17 -0.74 -9.40
CA ASN A 86 -33.08 -2.03 -10.08
C ASN A 86 -33.32 -3.21 -9.14
#